data_AF-A0AAV5Z7E2-F1
#
_entry.id   AF-A0AAV5Z7E2-F1
#
_cell.length_a   1.000
_cell.length_b   1.000
_cell.length_c   1.000
_cell.angle_alpha   90.00
_cell.angle_beta   90.00
_cell.angle_gamma   90.00
#
_symmetry.space_group_name_H-M   'P 1'
#
loop_
_entity.id
_entity.type
_entity.pdbx_description
1 polymer ?
#
loop_
_entity_poly.entity_id
_entity_poly.type
_entity_poly.pdbx_seq_one_letter_code
_entity_poly.pdbx_strand_id
1 'polypeptide(L)'
;TEPGTAPPRQRLRALRLLVDAGIDVGVGMAPILPGLSDDPARLADVVRAARDAGATGVWCNILHLNPGTREHFLEHLARDWPALLPRYDEIYRQGAYPGREESEPLKARVAALRRELDVADRRVRPLGPPPAPEQLALAITD
;
A
#
# COMPACT_ATOMS: atom_id res chain seq x y z
N THR A 1 14.42 -2.47 -9.42
CA THR A 1 14.18 -3.75 -8.70
C THR A 1 14.98 -3.69 -7.42
N GLU A 2 14.38 -3.96 -6.28
CA GLU A 2 15.09 -4.05 -4.99
C GLU A 2 15.78 -5.42 -4.94
N PRO A 3 17.11 -5.50 -4.94
CA PRO A 3 17.84 -6.77 -4.90
C PRO A 3 17.40 -7.61 -3.68
N GLY A 4 17.18 -8.91 -3.87
CA GLY A 4 16.73 -9.81 -2.81
C GLY A 4 15.22 -9.78 -2.52
N THR A 5 14.44 -8.90 -3.15
CA THR A 5 12.98 -8.90 -3.04
C THR A 5 12.32 -9.66 -4.20
N ALA A 6 11.14 -10.24 -3.94
CA ALA A 6 10.34 -10.85 -4.98
C ALA A 6 9.96 -9.80 -6.04
N PRO A 7 10.22 -10.06 -7.34
CA PRO A 7 9.81 -9.16 -8.42
C PRO A 7 8.32 -8.82 -8.35
N PRO A 8 7.89 -7.62 -8.79
CA PRO A 8 6.49 -7.20 -8.72
C PRO A 8 5.49 -8.23 -9.27
N ARG A 9 5.83 -8.90 -10.37
CA ARG A 9 5.00 -9.95 -10.98
C ARG A 9 4.78 -11.15 -10.06
N GLN A 10 5.79 -11.56 -9.29
CA GLN A 10 5.65 -12.66 -8.33
C GLN A 10 4.78 -12.24 -7.14
N ARG A 11 4.90 -10.99 -6.67
CA ARG A 11 4.03 -10.45 -5.60
C ARG A 11 2.56 -10.41 -6.03
N LEU A 12 2.28 -9.98 -7.27
CA LEU A 12 0.92 -9.99 -7.82
C LEU A 12 0.37 -11.40 -8.01
N ARG A 13 1.22 -12.37 -8.41
CA ARG A 13 0.84 -13.79 -8.46
C ARG A 13 0.46 -14.32 -7.08
N ALA A 14 1.25 -14.01 -6.05
CA ALA A 14 0.95 -14.39 -4.68
C ALA A 14 -0.38 -13.78 -4.20
N LEU A 15 -0.61 -12.50 -4.49
CA LEU A 15 -1.89 -11.83 -4.20
C LEU A 15 -3.06 -12.58 -4.82
N ARG A 16 -2.98 -12.90 -6.12
CA ARG A 16 -4.02 -13.65 -6.84
C ARG A 16 -4.33 -14.98 -6.17
N LEU A 17 -3.30 -15.78 -5.84
CA LEU A 17 -3.47 -17.08 -5.20
C LEU A 17 -4.18 -16.97 -3.83
N LEU A 18 -3.85 -15.96 -3.04
CA LEU A 18 -4.48 -15.73 -1.74
C LEU A 18 -5.95 -15.31 -1.89
N VAL A 19 -6.24 -14.39 -2.81
CA VAL A 19 -7.61 -13.92 -3.08
C VAL A 19 -8.48 -15.05 -3.62
N ASP A 20 -7.96 -15.87 -4.54
CA ASP A 20 -8.67 -17.03 -5.10
C ASP A 20 -8.95 -18.10 -4.03
N ALA A 21 -8.09 -18.20 -3.00
CA ALA A 21 -8.32 -19.02 -1.80
C ALA A 21 -9.32 -18.40 -0.81
N GLY A 22 -9.86 -17.21 -1.10
CA GLY A 22 -10.85 -16.51 -0.28
C GLY A 22 -10.27 -15.58 0.79
N ILE A 23 -8.96 -15.36 0.82
CA ILE A 23 -8.29 -14.49 1.81
C ILE A 23 -8.47 -13.02 1.43
N ASP A 24 -8.74 -12.17 2.42
CA ASP A 24 -8.81 -10.73 2.25
C ASP A 24 -7.40 -10.16 2.08
N VAL A 25 -7.08 -9.60 0.91
CA VAL A 25 -5.72 -9.10 0.59
C VAL A 25 -5.77 -7.73 -0.07
N GLY A 26 -5.20 -6.74 0.61
CA GLY A 26 -4.94 -5.41 0.06
C GLY A 26 -3.49 -5.22 -0.40
N VAL A 27 -3.25 -4.14 -1.17
CA VAL A 27 -1.92 -3.70 -1.58
C VAL A 27 -1.53 -2.41 -0.88
N GLY A 28 -0.34 -2.40 -0.27
CA GLY A 28 0.28 -1.20 0.27
C GLY A 28 1.31 -0.61 -0.71
N MET A 29 1.10 0.64 -1.12
CA MET A 29 2.07 1.42 -1.89
C MET A 29 2.89 2.27 -0.92
N ALA A 30 3.93 1.68 -0.32
CA ALA A 30 4.74 2.35 0.69
C ALA A 30 6.20 1.84 0.70
N PRO A 31 7.20 2.73 0.86
CA PRO A 31 7.06 4.18 0.81
C PRO A 31 6.87 4.68 -0.64
N ILE A 32 6.06 5.73 -0.82
CA ILE A 32 6.10 6.58 -2.02
C ILE A 32 7.09 7.73 -1.77
N LEU A 33 7.98 7.97 -2.73
CA LEU A 33 9.05 8.95 -2.68
C LEU A 33 8.66 10.19 -3.51
N PRO A 34 8.47 11.37 -2.87
CA PRO A 34 8.07 12.58 -3.57
C PRO A 34 9.04 13.00 -4.68
N GLY A 35 8.53 13.22 -5.89
CA GLY A 35 9.33 13.55 -7.08
C GLY A 35 10.09 12.37 -7.72
N LEU A 36 10.03 11.17 -7.14
CA LEU A 36 10.74 9.98 -7.65
C LEU A 36 9.81 8.84 -8.03
N SER A 37 8.79 8.57 -7.20
CA SER A 37 7.87 7.45 -7.38
C SER A 37 6.40 7.82 -7.24
N ASP A 38 6.08 9.12 -7.27
CA ASP A 38 4.74 9.69 -7.13
C ASP A 38 4.11 10.13 -8.46
N ASP A 39 4.70 9.72 -9.60
CA ASP A 39 4.13 9.98 -10.93
C ASP A 39 2.68 9.44 -11.03
N PRO A 40 1.69 10.29 -11.34
CA PRO A 40 0.28 9.90 -11.31
C PRO A 40 -0.09 8.73 -12.24
N ALA A 41 0.58 8.60 -13.40
CA ALA A 41 0.32 7.50 -14.33
C ALA A 41 0.86 6.18 -13.77
N ARG A 42 2.08 6.20 -13.22
CA ARG A 42 2.65 5.02 -12.53
C ARG A 42 1.85 4.60 -11.31
N LEU A 43 1.33 5.54 -10.53
CA LEU A 43 0.42 5.23 -9.42
C LEU A 43 -0.82 4.49 -9.92
N ALA A 44 -1.43 4.99 -11.01
CA ALA A 44 -2.60 4.34 -11.62
C ALA A 44 -2.27 2.93 -12.15
N ASP A 45 -1.08 2.72 -12.71
CA ASP A 45 -0.65 1.41 -13.19
C ASP A 45 -0.51 0.39 -12.05
N VAL A 46 0.01 0.80 -10.89
CA VAL A 46 0.09 -0.07 -9.71
C VAL A 46 -1.30 -0.40 -9.19
N VAL A 47 -2.20 0.57 -9.08
CA VAL A 47 -3.58 0.34 -8.63
C VAL A 47 -4.33 -0.59 -9.59
N ARG A 48 -4.17 -0.40 -10.91
CA ARG A 48 -4.74 -1.28 -11.93
C ARG A 48 -4.20 -2.69 -11.82
N ALA A 49 -2.89 -2.85 -11.66
CA ALA A 49 -2.27 -4.16 -11.50
C ALA A 49 -2.76 -4.87 -10.21
N ALA A 50 -2.93 -4.13 -9.11
CA ALA A 50 -3.50 -4.65 -7.87
C ALA A 50 -4.95 -5.13 -8.08
N ARG A 51 -5.77 -4.30 -8.72
CA ARG A 51 -7.16 -4.62 -9.10
C ARG A 51 -7.24 -5.87 -9.97
N ASP A 52 -6.38 -5.97 -10.98
CA ASP A 52 -6.35 -7.10 -11.91
C ASP A 52 -5.84 -8.38 -11.26
N ALA A 53 -5.05 -8.28 -10.18
CA ALA A 53 -4.66 -9.41 -9.34
C ALA A 53 -5.75 -9.80 -8.31
N GLY A 54 -6.81 -9.00 -8.15
CA GLY A 54 -7.94 -9.29 -7.27
C GLY A 54 -7.89 -8.62 -5.89
N ALA A 55 -7.01 -7.62 -5.70
CA ALA A 55 -6.90 -6.93 -4.43
C ALA A 55 -8.25 -6.38 -3.95
N THR A 56 -8.53 -6.54 -2.66
CA THR A 56 -9.76 -6.04 -2.00
C THR A 56 -9.64 -4.58 -1.57
N GLY A 57 -8.40 -4.07 -1.50
CA GLY A 57 -8.12 -2.69 -1.15
C GLY A 57 -6.73 -2.25 -1.59
N VAL A 58 -6.53 -0.94 -1.66
CA VAL A 58 -5.23 -0.30 -1.84
C VAL A 58 -5.10 0.84 -0.84
N TRP A 59 -3.91 0.96 -0.24
CA TRP A 59 -3.51 2.09 0.61
C TRP A 59 -2.09 2.54 0.25
N CYS A 60 -1.70 3.73 0.70
CA CYS A 60 -0.35 4.22 0.48
C CYS A 60 0.20 4.96 1.68
N ASN A 61 1.52 5.11 1.73
CA ASN A 61 2.18 6.01 2.66
C ASN A 61 3.40 6.67 2.03
N ILE A 62 3.69 7.90 2.44
CA ILE A 62 4.91 8.61 2.00
C ILE A 62 6.10 8.07 2.79
N LEU A 63 7.29 8.16 2.20
CA LEU A 63 8.55 7.91 2.86
C LEU A 63 8.64 8.60 4.23
N HIS A 64 9.01 7.83 5.24
CA HIS A 64 9.38 8.34 6.56
C HIS A 64 10.89 8.20 6.70
N LEU A 65 11.56 9.25 7.19
CA LEU A 65 13.01 9.29 7.34
C LEU A 65 13.39 9.43 8.81
N ASN A 66 13.50 8.29 9.49
CA ASN A 66 14.01 8.24 10.85
C ASN A 66 15.49 8.65 10.91
N PRO A 67 15.97 9.17 12.06
CA PRO A 67 17.40 9.39 12.29
C PRO A 67 18.22 8.12 11.98
N GLY A 68 19.41 8.30 11.40
CA GLY A 68 20.27 7.24 10.88
C GLY A 68 19.97 6.88 9.42
N THR A 69 18.69 6.71 9.06
CA THR A 69 18.28 6.48 7.66
C THR A 69 18.22 7.78 6.87
N ARG A 70 17.83 8.89 7.52
CA ARG A 70 17.69 10.20 6.88
C ARG A 70 19.00 10.66 6.25
N GLU A 71 20.09 10.62 7.00
CA GLU A 71 21.41 11.10 6.57
C GLU A 71 21.87 10.34 5.34
N HIS A 72 21.82 9.00 5.41
CA HIS A 72 22.18 8.15 4.30
C HIS A 72 21.31 8.39 3.07
N PHE A 73 19.98 8.51 3.24
CA PHE A 73 19.07 8.77 2.14
C PHE A 73 19.38 10.13 1.48
N LEU A 74 19.58 11.19 2.26
CA LEU A 74 19.84 12.53 1.73
C LEU A 74 21.22 12.63 1.06
N GLU A 75 22.24 11.93 1.55
CA GLU A 75 23.53 11.82 0.86
C GLU A 75 23.39 11.20 -0.53
N HIS A 76 22.60 10.13 -0.65
CA HIS A 76 22.32 9.48 -1.93
C HIS A 76 21.48 10.39 -2.84
N LEU A 77 20.47 11.05 -2.28
CA LEU A 77 19.63 12.00 -3.01
C LEU A 77 20.46 13.18 -3.55
N ALA A 78 21.36 13.74 -2.74
CA ALA A 78 22.23 14.83 -3.14
C ALA A 78 23.16 14.44 -4.29
N ARG A 79 23.61 13.19 -4.32
CA ARG A 79 24.48 12.65 -5.38
C ARG A 79 23.71 12.39 -6.68
N ASP A 80 22.58 11.68 -6.58
CA ASP A 80 21.89 11.10 -7.74
C ASP A 80 20.76 12.00 -8.28
N TRP A 81 20.13 12.79 -7.40
CA TRP A 81 19.04 13.74 -7.72
C TRP A 81 19.20 15.07 -6.96
N PRO A 82 20.32 15.81 -7.17
CA PRO A 82 20.62 17.02 -6.41
C PRO A 82 19.50 18.08 -6.44
N ALA A 83 18.75 18.17 -7.53
CA ALA A 83 17.64 19.11 -7.68
C ALA A 83 16.47 18.84 -6.72
N LEU A 84 16.35 17.63 -6.17
CA LEU A 84 15.30 17.27 -5.21
C LEU A 84 15.70 17.55 -3.76
N LEU A 85 16.99 17.74 -3.46
CA LEU A 85 17.48 17.91 -2.10
C LEU A 85 16.78 19.07 -1.34
N PRO A 86 16.62 20.28 -1.91
CA PRO A 86 15.92 21.37 -1.22
C PRO A 86 14.47 21.03 -0.85
N ARG A 87 13.77 20.28 -1.72
CA ARG A 87 12.41 19.83 -1.45
C ARG A 87 12.37 18.83 -0.29
N TYR A 88 13.31 17.90 -0.23
CA TYR A 88 13.38 16.94 0.86
C TYR A 88 13.76 17.58 2.19
N ASP A 89 14.68 18.54 2.21
CA ASP A 89 14.99 19.31 3.41
C ASP A 89 13.77 20.09 3.93
N GLU A 90 12.95 20.64 3.02
CA GLU A 90 11.68 21.27 3.36
C GLU A 90 10.70 20.24 3.97
N ILE A 91 10.44 19.12 3.28
CA ILE A 91 9.49 18.08 3.73
C ILE A 91 9.83 17.56 5.14
N TYR A 92 11.11 17.33 5.42
CA TYR A 92 11.58 16.71 6.67
C TYR A 92 12.16 17.69 7.69
N ARG A 93 11.92 19.00 7.53
CA ARG A 93 12.46 20.04 8.43
C ARG A 93 12.00 19.87 9.89
N GLN A 94 10.75 19.43 10.07
CA GLN A 94 10.11 19.33 11.38
C GLN A 94 10.23 17.93 12.01
N GLY A 95 10.82 16.95 11.31
CA GLY A 95 11.02 15.60 11.82
C GLY A 95 10.98 14.51 10.74
N ALA A 96 10.89 13.27 11.19
CA ALA A 96 10.96 12.07 10.35
C ALA A 96 9.73 11.85 9.45
N TYR A 97 8.61 12.48 9.77
CA TYR A 97 7.34 12.31 9.08
C TYR A 97 7.06 13.54 8.22
N PRO A 98 6.67 13.37 6.95
CA PRO A 98 6.12 14.46 6.16
C PRO A 98 4.87 15.04 6.82
N GLY A 99 4.70 16.36 6.72
CA GLY A 99 3.49 17.03 7.18
C GLY A 99 2.22 16.52 6.46
N ARG A 100 1.04 16.81 7.03
CA ARG A 100 -0.25 16.48 6.41
C ARG A 100 -0.40 17.13 5.04
N GLU A 101 0.10 18.34 4.86
CA GLU A 101 0.03 19.06 3.57
C GLU A 101 0.77 18.32 2.45
N GLU A 102 1.88 17.63 2.76
CA GLU A 102 2.58 16.77 1.79
C GLU A 102 1.88 15.41 1.63
N SER A 103 1.38 14.84 2.72
CA SER A 103 0.84 13.46 2.74
C SER A 103 -0.57 13.30 2.20
N GLU A 104 -1.47 14.21 2.54
CA GLU A 104 -2.90 14.08 2.24
C GLU A 104 -3.21 14.14 0.73
N PRO A 105 -2.59 15.02 -0.09
CA PRO A 105 -2.85 15.03 -1.53
C PRO A 105 -2.54 13.69 -2.20
N LEU A 106 -1.43 13.05 -1.83
CA LEU A 106 -1.06 11.75 -2.35
C LEU A 106 -2.04 10.66 -1.89
N LYS A 107 -2.38 10.62 -0.60
CA LYS A 107 -3.36 9.67 -0.06
C LYS A 107 -4.73 9.83 -0.73
N ALA A 108 -5.18 11.07 -0.92
CA ALA A 108 -6.40 11.40 -1.64
C ALA A 108 -6.34 10.93 -3.09
N ARG A 109 -5.19 11.09 -3.77
CA ARG A 109 -5.01 10.61 -5.15
C ARG A 109 -5.10 9.09 -5.25
N VAL A 110 -4.44 8.35 -4.36
CA VAL A 110 -4.52 6.88 -4.34
C VAL A 110 -5.94 6.42 -3.97
N ALA A 111 -6.61 7.10 -3.03
CA ALA A 111 -8.01 6.82 -2.71
C ALA A 111 -8.96 7.11 -3.89
N ALA A 112 -8.70 8.16 -4.67
CA ALA A 112 -9.44 8.45 -5.89
C ALA A 112 -9.24 7.36 -6.95
N LEU A 113 -8.00 6.97 -7.23
CA LEU A 113 -7.66 5.88 -8.14
C LEU A 113 -8.31 4.55 -7.72
N ARG A 114 -8.32 4.25 -6.42
CA ARG A 114 -8.99 3.06 -5.86
C ARG A 114 -10.48 3.03 -6.25
N ARG A 115 -11.16 4.17 -6.18
CA ARG A 115 -12.58 4.31 -6.55
C ARG A 115 -12.76 4.28 -8.07
N GLU A 116 -11.95 5.04 -8.81
CA GLU A 116 -12.02 5.16 -10.27
C GLU A 116 -11.78 3.83 -10.99
N LEU A 117 -10.90 2.99 -10.45
CA LEU A 117 -10.56 1.68 -11.01
C LEU A 117 -11.35 0.51 -10.40
N ASP A 118 -12.33 0.81 -9.52
CA ASP A 118 -13.21 -0.16 -8.88
C ASP A 118 -12.43 -1.28 -8.15
N VAL A 119 -11.49 -0.87 -7.29
CA VAL A 119 -10.87 -1.78 -6.33
C VAL A 119 -11.87 -1.99 -5.19
N ALA A 120 -12.45 -3.18 -5.17
CA ALA A 120 -13.39 -3.63 -4.15
C ALA A 120 -13.21 -5.13 -3.90
N ASP A 121 -13.79 -5.61 -2.80
CA ASP A 121 -13.87 -7.04 -2.53
C ASP A 121 -14.75 -7.74 -3.56
N ARG A 122 -14.14 -8.59 -4.38
CA ARG A 122 -14.78 -9.38 -5.45
C ARG A 122 -14.53 -10.89 -5.26
N ARG A 123 -14.19 -11.31 -4.03
CA ARG A 123 -13.94 -12.72 -3.72
C ARG A 123 -15.21 -13.54 -3.89
N VAL A 124 -15.11 -14.67 -4.59
CA VAL A 124 -16.26 -15.57 -4.84
C VAL A 124 -16.67 -16.34 -3.58
N ARG A 125 -15.70 -16.72 -2.74
CA ARG A 125 -15.92 -17.43 -1.48
C ARG A 125 -15.04 -16.82 -0.39
N PRO A 126 -15.47 -15.71 0.24
CA PRO A 126 -14.72 -15.10 1.32
C PRO A 126 -14.50 -16.10 2.46
N LEU A 127 -13.26 -16.25 2.92
CA LEU A 127 -12.97 -16.93 4.17
C LEU A 127 -13.42 -16.01 5.32
N GLY A 128 -14.48 -16.42 6.00
CA GLY A 128 -14.95 -15.78 7.23
C GLY A 128 -14.44 -16.52 8.47
N PRO A 129 -14.50 -15.88 9.65
CA PRO A 129 -14.37 -16.61 10.90
C PRO A 129 -15.45 -17.70 10.97
N PRO A 130 -15.20 -18.82 11.67
CA PRO A 130 -16.25 -19.79 11.94
C PRO A 130 -17.42 -19.10 12.65
N PRO A 131 -18.66 -19.58 12.44
CA PRO A 131 -19.82 -19.04 13.16
C PRO A 131 -19.57 -19.12 14.67
N ALA A 132 -20.11 -18.15 15.42
CA ALA A 132 -20.09 -18.22 16.87
C ALA A 132 -20.73 -19.54 17.33
N PRO A 133 -20.16 -20.22 18.35
CA PRO A 133 -20.74 -21.45 18.85
C PRO A 133 -22.17 -21.18 19.34
N GLU A 134 -23.15 -21.86 18.75
CA GLU A 134 -24.52 -21.86 19.26
C GLU A 134 -24.65 -22.96 20.32
N GLN A 135 -25.10 -22.59 21.52
CA GLN A 135 -25.44 -23.55 22.56
C GLN A 135 -26.68 -24.34 22.11
N LEU A 136 -26.50 -25.62 21.77
CA LEU A 136 -27.61 -26.50 21.46
C LEU A 136 -28.45 -26.72 22.73
N ALA A 137 -29.75 -26.41 22.65
CA ALA A 137 -30.68 -26.81 23.69
C ALA A 137 -30.82 -28.33 23.68
N LEU A 138 -30.55 -28.98 24.81
CA LEU A 138 -30.90 -30.39 24.98
C LEU A 138 -32.42 -30.50 24.92
N ALA A 139 -32.94 -31.25 23.95
CA ALA A 139 -34.32 -31.70 23.95
C ALA A 139 -34.49 -32.74 25.06
N ILE A 140 -34.57 -32.28 26.32
CA ILE A 140 -35.07 -33.09 27.41
C ILE A 140 -36.58 -32.86 27.41
N THR A 141 -37.32 -33.75 26.74
CA THR A 141 -38.75 -33.93 26.97
C THR A 141 -38.93 -34.70 28.28
N ASP A 142 -39.77 -34.16 29.16
CA ASP A 142 -40.18 -34.75 30.44
C ASP A 142 -40.82 -36.15 30.29
#